data_AF-A0A6P0Z386-F1
#
_entry.id   AF-A0A6P0Z386-F1
#
_cell.length_a   1.000
_cell.length_b   1.000
_cell.length_c   1.000
_cell.angle_alpha   90.00
_cell.angle_beta   90.00
_cell.angle_gamma   90.00
#
_symmetry.space_group_name_H-M   'P 1'
#
loop_
_entity.id
_entity.type
_entity.pdbx_description
1 polymer ?
#
loop_
_entity_poly.entity_id
_entity_poly.type
_entity_poly.pdbx_seq_one_letter_code
_entity_poly.pdbx_strand_id
1 'polypeptide(L)' 'MRDNDQGSPPVEVNLYLDGFKAESRTVSAGGKDLILVDVTNTSNIALETICSSQNQYCRRVYFWEASLQGIPAPE' A
#
# COMPACT_ATOMS: atom_id res chain seq x y z
N MET A 1 2.78 -20.80 -6.65
CA MET A 1 2.14 -19.62 -6.02
C MET A 1 1.61 -18.73 -7.14
N ARG A 2 0.33 -18.37 -7.13
CA ARG A 2 -0.37 -17.68 -8.23
C ARG A 2 -0.08 -16.17 -8.28
N ASP A 3 0.74 -15.69 -7.34
CA ASP A 3 0.96 -14.28 -7.03
C ASP A 3 2.10 -13.65 -7.87
N ASN A 4 2.91 -14.48 -8.54
CA ASN A 4 3.95 -14.05 -9.49
C ASN A 4 3.50 -14.19 -10.95
N ASP A 5 2.19 -14.16 -11.20
CA ASP A 5 1.65 -14.22 -12.55
C ASP A 5 1.86 -12.86 -13.25
N GLN A 6 2.92 -12.79 -14.06
CA GLN A 6 3.36 -11.59 -14.77
C GLN A 6 2.35 -11.08 -15.81
N GLY A 7 1.30 -11.84 -16.13
CA GLY A 7 0.18 -11.39 -16.97
C GLY A 7 -0.86 -10.55 -16.22
N SER A 8 -0.76 -10.47 -14.89
CA SER A 8 -1.73 -9.75 -14.06
C SER A 8 -1.49 -8.23 -14.13
N PRO A 9 -2.55 -7.40 -14.16
CA PRO A 9 -2.38 -5.96 -14.12
C PRO A 9 -1.71 -5.52 -12.81
N PRO A 10 -0.95 -4.42 -12.84
CA PRO A 10 -0.46 -3.80 -11.63
C PRO A 10 -1.62 -3.22 -10.79
N VAL A 11 -1.38 -3.14 -9.48
CA VAL A 11 -2.32 -2.56 -8.51
C VAL A 11 -1.76 -1.24 -8.01
N GLU A 12 -2.56 -0.18 -8.04
CA GLU A 12 -2.25 1.07 -7.36
C GLU A 12 -2.70 0.96 -5.90
N VAL A 13 -1.78 1.27 -4.98
CA VAL A 13 -2.01 1.30 -3.54
C VAL A 13 -1.95 2.74 -3.09
N ASN A 14 -3.09 3.29 -2.70
CA ASN A 14 -3.21 4.63 -2.14
C ASN A 14 -3.24 4.56 -0.61
N LEU A 15 -2.48 5.43 0.04
CA LEU A 15 -2.50 5.63 1.48
C LEU A 15 -3.14 6.98 1.79
N TYR A 16 -4.10 6.98 2.71
CA TYR A 16 -4.79 8.17 3.16
C TYR A 16 -4.56 8.39 4.66
N LEU A 17 -4.27 9.63 5.04
CA LEU A 17 -4.21 10.10 6.42
C LEU A 17 -5.39 11.04 6.64
N ASP A 18 -6.27 10.72 7.60
CA ASP A 18 -7.48 11.48 7.93
C ASP A 18 -8.34 11.85 6.69
N GLY A 19 -8.39 10.92 5.72
CA GLY A 19 -9.18 11.05 4.49
C GLY A 19 -8.47 11.77 3.34
N PHE A 20 -7.27 12.31 3.54
CA PHE A 20 -6.46 12.92 2.48
C PHE A 20 -5.42 11.94 1.94
N LYS A 21 -5.32 11.83 0.61
CA LYS A 21 -4.31 10.97 -0.02
C LYS A 21 -2.92 11.51 0.30
N ALA A 22 -2.11 10.73 1.01
CA ALA A 22 -0.76 11.10 1.43
C ALA A 22 0.30 10.48 0.52
N GLU A 23 0.10 9.22 0.09
CA GLU A 23 1.04 8.51 -0.78
C GLU A 23 0.30 7.61 -1.79
N SER A 24 0.97 7.29 -2.90
CA SER A 24 0.52 6.29 -3.86
C SER A 24 1.71 5.50 -4.42
N ARG A 25 1.54 4.18 -4.54
CA ARG A 25 2.53 3.26 -5.10
C ARG A 25 1.87 2.26 -6.04
N THR A 26 2.52 1.97 -7.15
CA THR A 26 2.07 0.95 -8.10
C THR A 26 2.90 -0.31 -7.89
N VAL A 27 2.24 -1.43 -7.60
CA VAL A 27 2.88 -2.72 -7.37
C VAL A 27 2.50 -3.71 -8.47
N SER A 28 3.51 -4.28 -9.12
CA SER A 28 3.35 -5.34 -10.13
C SER A 28 3.35 -6.72 -9.49
N ALA A 29 2.82 -7.73 -10.20
CA ALA A 29 2.81 -9.11 -9.72
C ALA A 29 4.22 -9.62 -9.40
N GLY A 30 4.37 -10.28 -8.24
CA GLY A 30 5.67 -10.71 -7.70
C GLY A 30 6.59 -9.57 -7.22
N GLY A 31 6.21 -8.31 -7.45
CA GLY A 31 6.93 -7.14 -6.99
C GLY A 31 6.74 -6.89 -5.50
N LYS A 32 7.69 -6.14 -4.93
CA LYS A 32 7.66 -5.66 -3.55
C LYS A 32 7.94 -4.17 -3.55
N ASP A 33 7.25 -3.44 -2.68
CA ASP A 33 7.48 -2.02 -2.47
C ASP A 33 7.35 -1.70 -0.97
N LEU A 34 7.82 -0.52 -0.58
CA LEU A 34 7.80 -0.02 0.80
C LEU A 34 7.17 1.37 0.84
N ILE A 35 6.21 1.55 1.74
CA ILE A 35 5.63 2.85 2.05
C ILE A 35 6.06 3.22 3.47
N LEU A 36 6.79 4.32 3.57
CA LEU A 36 7.13 4.97 4.84
C LEU A 36 6.45 6.33 4.84
N VAL A 37 5.61 6.59 5.84
CA VAL A 37 4.86 7.83 5.95
C VAL A 37 4.89 8.32 7.39
N ASP A 38 5.06 9.63 7.56
CA ASP A 38 4.91 10.27 8.86
C ASP A 38 3.41 10.36 9.20
N VAL A 39 3.04 9.76 10.32
CA VAL A 39 1.67 9.73 10.84
C VAL A 39 1.50 10.61 12.08
N THR A 40 2.45 11.50 12.34
CA THR A 40 2.40 12.44 13.47
C THR A 40 1.09 13.25 13.40
N ASN A 41 0.37 13.32 14.52
CA ASN A 41 -0.93 13.99 14.64
C ASN A 41 -2.03 13.44 13.71
N THR A 42 -1.89 12.22 13.20
CA THR A 42 -2.95 11.56 12.40
C THR A 42 -3.86 10.72 13.30
N SER A 43 -5.17 10.78 13.05
CA SER A 43 -6.15 9.96 13.79
C SER A 43 -6.56 8.69 13.04
N ASN A 44 -6.57 8.72 11.71
CA ASN A 44 -7.05 7.63 10.85
C ASN A 44 -6.09 7.36 9.70
N ILE A 45 -5.88 6.08 9.41
CA ILE A 45 -5.11 5.62 8.25
C ILE A 45 -6.01 4.70 7.44
N ALA A 46 -6.09 4.94 6.14
CA ALA A 46 -6.79 4.05 5.21
C ALA A 46 -5.88 3.65 4.06
N LEU A 47 -6.00 2.39 3.64
CA LEU A 47 -5.32 1.85 2.46
C LEU A 47 -6.39 1.46 1.44
N GLU A 48 -6.22 1.91 0.22
CA GLU A 48 -7.08 1.57 -0.91
C GLU A 48 -6.24 0.90 -1.99
N THR A 49 -6.72 -0.21 -2.52
CA THR A 49 -6.09 -0.91 -3.63
C THR A 49 -6.97 -0.81 -4.87
N ILE A 50 -6.48 -0.16 -5.92
CA ILE A 50 -7.18 0.01 -7.18
C ILE A 50 -6.55 -0.89 -8.23
N CYS A 51 -7.37 -1.74 -8.85
CA CYS A 51 -6.93 -2.49 -10.00
C CYS A 51 -6.86 -1.59 -11.23
N SER A 52 -5.69 -1.51 -11.87
CA SER A 52 -5.50 -0.67 -13.06
C SER A 52 -6.30 -1.13 -14.28
N SER A 53 -6.78 -2.37 -14.29
CA SER A 53 -7.62 -2.92 -15.36
C SER A 53 -9.07 -3.08 -14.92
N GLN A 54 -9.99 -2.66 -15.79
CA GLN A 54 -11.42 -2.91 -15.63
C GLN A 54 -11.87 -4.24 -16.27
N ASN A 55 -11.03 -4.85 -17.10
CA ASN A 55 -11.38 -6.02 -17.92
C ASN A 55 -10.86 -7.33 -17.36
N GLN A 56 -9.99 -7.29 -16.35
CA GLN A 56 -9.48 -8.47 -15.67
C GLN A 56 -9.23 -8.18 -14.19
N TYR A 57 -9.39 -9.19 -13.34
CA TYR A 57 -9.13 -9.06 -11.92
C TYR A 57 -7.64 -8.94 -11.63
N CYS A 58 -7.28 -8.00 -10.76
CA CYS A 58 -5.95 -7.96 -10.19
C CYS A 58 -5.72 -9.11 -9.20
N ARG A 59 -4.44 -9.45 -9.01
CA ARG A 59 -4.03 -10.39 -7.97
C ARG A 59 -4.10 -9.74 -6.60
N ARG A 60 -4.00 -10.58 -5.57
CA ARG A 60 -4.02 -10.16 -4.17
C ARG A 60 -2.78 -9.31 -3.87
N VAL A 61 -3.00 -8.22 -3.15
CA VAL A 61 -1.93 -7.44 -2.52
C VAL A 61 -1.79 -7.89 -1.08
N TYR A 62 -0.56 -8.07 -0.63
CA TYR A 62 -0.24 -8.40 0.75
C TYR A 62 0.47 -7.22 1.39
N PHE A 63 0.01 -6.82 2.57
CA PHE A 63 0.68 -5.85 3.42
C PHE A 63 1.43 -6.61 4.51
N TRP A 64 2.65 -7.07 4.19
CA TRP A 64 3.52 -7.71 5.19
C TRP A 64 4.25 -6.64 5.99
N GLU A 65 4.50 -6.92 7.28
CA GLU A 65 5.27 -6.04 8.18
C GLU A 65 4.71 -4.61 8.37
N ALA A 66 3.43 -4.41 8.08
CA ALA A 66 2.75 -3.16 8.34
C ALA A 66 2.72 -2.89 9.86
N SER A 67 3.42 -1.85 10.30
CA SER A 67 3.58 -1.50 11.72
C SER A 67 3.61 0.01 11.89
N LEU A 68 3.14 0.46 13.06
CA LEU A 68 3.37 1.82 13.54
C LEU A 68 4.60 1.82 14.43
N GLN A 69 5.52 2.76 14.16
CA GLN A 69 6.72 2.93 14.97
C GLN A 69 6.61 4.26 15.71
N GLY A 70 6.67 4.20 17.04
CA GLY A 70 6.75 5.40 17.86
C GLY A 70 8.12 6.06 17.71
N ILE A 71 8.15 7.38 17.75
CA ILE A 71 9.41 8.12 17.86
C ILE A 71 9.96 7.86 19.27
N PRO A 72 11.18 7.31 19.43
CA PRO A 72 11.75 7.12 20.76
C PRO A 72 11.84 8.46 21.48
N ALA A 73 11.50 8.47 22.78
CA ALA A 73 11.61 9.68 23.58
C ALA A 73 13.07 10.17 23.61
N PRO A 74 13.33 11.48 23.56
CA PRO A 74 14.66 12.01 23.79
C PRO A 74 15.15 11.59 25.19
N GLU A 75 16.40 11.10 25.29
CA GLU A 75 17.06 10.81 26.57
C GLU A 75 17.27 12.07 27.42
#